data_AF-A0A7K5V695-F1
#
_entry.id   AF-A0A7K5V695-F1
#
_cell.length_a   1.000
_cell.length_b   1.000
_cell.length_c   1.000
_cell.angle_alpha   90.00
_cell.angle_beta   90.00
_cell.angle_gamma   90.00
#
_symmetry.space_group_name_H-M   'P 1'
#
loop_
_entity.id
_entity.type
_entity.pdbx_description
1 polymer ?
#
loop_
_entity_poly.entity_id
_entity_poly.type
_entity_poly.pdbx_seq_one_letter_code
_entity_poly.pdbx_strand_id
1 'polypeptide(L)'
;TGCERVVDIGAGQGHLSRFLAFGLGLSVTAVESDGRLAGLAERFDQELLRELGNTRGLGREPLTPRAPRHVAGRLDPAAPGGDFLLPPNPPGPGPAARNPLGGPGGSEDGGRVLLTGLHACGDLGPALLCHFARSPAVAAVALAGCCYMKLSTAPQAPGCPLGYPLSASVAALPGHQLSYRAREAACHALEEYEGRLRGGSAHLRAHCYRAVLESLIRAADPGKRHLGLQPGRKAHALSFQQYAHLGLPLAGLDPAQVPLDSGAVGAMLEEQHKVVAFCTLGQLLAPAVETLILLDRLLYLREQGFHCALVPLFNPRFSPRNLVLVAARTPLATALAGLDKDSEDGDS
;
A
#
# COMPACT_ATOMS: atom_id res chain seq x y z
N THR A 1 -6.88 17.44 -16.81
CA THR A 1 -5.51 17.25 -17.37
C THR A 1 -5.51 16.83 -18.82
N GLY A 2 -6.60 16.24 -19.35
CA GLY A 2 -6.63 15.76 -20.75
C GLY A 2 -5.67 14.60 -21.01
N CYS A 3 -5.25 13.89 -19.95
CA CYS A 3 -4.32 12.76 -20.04
C CYS A 3 -5.08 11.49 -20.38
N GLU A 4 -4.79 10.90 -21.53
CA GLU A 4 -5.29 9.58 -21.92
C GLU A 4 -4.31 8.46 -21.57
N ARG A 5 -3.07 8.79 -21.21
CA ARG A 5 -2.02 7.83 -20.82
C ARG A 5 -1.88 7.75 -19.31
N VAL A 6 -1.99 6.54 -18.77
CA VAL A 6 -1.80 6.24 -17.35
C VAL A 6 -0.66 5.26 -17.18
N VAL A 7 0.17 5.49 -16.18
CA VAL A 7 1.16 4.52 -15.72
C VAL A 7 0.85 4.15 -14.28
N ASP A 8 0.47 2.89 -14.09
CA ASP A 8 0.04 2.31 -12.82
C ASP A 8 1.19 1.54 -12.19
N ILE A 9 1.73 2.03 -11.08
CA ILE A 9 2.94 1.52 -10.44
C ILE A 9 2.60 0.71 -9.20
N GLY A 10 3.11 -0.52 -9.14
CA GLY A 10 2.71 -1.50 -8.13
C GLY A 10 1.33 -2.08 -8.45
N ALA A 11 1.10 -2.38 -9.73
CA ALA A 11 -0.21 -2.75 -10.27
C ALA A 11 -0.71 -4.13 -9.79
N GLY A 12 0.16 -4.98 -9.23
CA GLY A 12 -0.20 -6.32 -8.76
C GLY A 12 -0.84 -7.16 -9.85
N GLN A 13 -2.10 -7.55 -9.66
CA GLN A 13 -2.88 -8.36 -10.61
C GLN A 13 -3.65 -7.51 -11.66
N GLY A 14 -3.34 -6.22 -11.74
CA GLY A 14 -3.85 -5.31 -12.78
C GLY A 14 -5.34 -4.99 -12.68
N HIS A 15 -5.93 -5.00 -11.47
CA HIS A 15 -7.36 -4.71 -11.28
C HIS A 15 -7.72 -3.28 -11.72
N LEU A 16 -7.00 -2.30 -11.18
CA LEU A 16 -7.16 -0.90 -11.57
C LEU A 16 -6.81 -0.72 -13.04
N SER A 17 -5.69 -1.29 -13.48
CA SER A 17 -5.19 -1.12 -14.85
C SER A 17 -6.21 -1.64 -15.88
N ARG A 18 -6.86 -2.77 -15.60
CA ARG A 18 -7.98 -3.28 -16.40
C ARG A 18 -9.17 -2.36 -16.40
N PHE A 19 -9.60 -1.88 -15.24
CA PHE A 19 -10.74 -0.97 -15.14
C PHE A 19 -10.52 0.31 -15.95
N LEU A 20 -9.34 0.93 -15.80
CA LEU A 20 -8.97 2.15 -16.52
C LEU A 20 -8.88 1.91 -18.04
N ALA A 21 -8.35 0.77 -18.47
CA ALA A 21 -8.20 0.47 -19.89
C ALA A 21 -9.54 0.06 -20.54
N PHE A 22 -10.17 -1.02 -20.06
CA PHE A 22 -11.41 -1.55 -20.62
C PHE A 22 -12.61 -0.64 -20.34
N GLY A 23 -12.72 -0.11 -19.11
CA GLY A 23 -13.86 0.70 -18.67
C GLY A 23 -13.82 2.14 -19.15
N LEU A 24 -12.63 2.78 -19.14
CA LEU A 24 -12.49 4.19 -19.48
C LEU A 24 -11.76 4.45 -20.81
N GLY A 25 -11.29 3.42 -21.51
CA GLY A 25 -10.60 3.54 -22.79
C GLY A 25 -9.18 4.10 -22.72
N LEU A 26 -8.61 4.21 -21.51
CA LEU A 26 -7.31 4.84 -21.31
C LEU A 26 -6.15 3.95 -21.80
N SER A 27 -5.08 4.59 -22.24
CA SER A 27 -3.81 3.94 -22.55
C SER A 27 -3.04 3.64 -21.27
N VAL A 28 -3.20 2.43 -20.72
CA VAL A 28 -2.59 2.08 -19.43
C VAL A 28 -1.33 1.24 -19.61
N THR A 29 -0.24 1.63 -18.94
CA THR A 29 0.93 0.77 -18.70
C THR A 29 0.99 0.43 -17.21
N ALA A 30 0.84 -0.85 -16.88
CA ALA A 30 0.90 -1.39 -15.54
C ALA A 30 2.30 -1.92 -15.25
N VAL A 31 2.96 -1.40 -14.22
CA VAL A 31 4.30 -1.82 -13.80
C VAL A 31 4.20 -2.60 -12.50
N GLU A 32 4.76 -3.81 -12.50
CA GLU A 32 4.83 -4.67 -11.33
C GLU A 32 6.22 -5.28 -11.18
N SER A 33 6.73 -5.32 -9.95
CA SER A 33 8.04 -5.87 -9.63
C SER A 33 8.10 -7.39 -9.70
N ASP A 34 7.01 -8.08 -9.34
CA ASP A 34 6.88 -9.54 -9.45
C ASP A 34 6.33 -9.93 -10.83
N GLY A 35 7.20 -10.45 -11.70
CA GLY A 35 6.83 -10.90 -13.04
C GLY A 35 5.72 -11.96 -13.07
N ARG A 36 5.51 -12.72 -11.99
CA ARG A 36 4.40 -13.68 -11.89
C ARG A 36 3.05 -12.98 -11.77
N LEU A 37 3.00 -11.88 -11.03
CA LEU A 37 1.79 -11.06 -10.88
C LEU A 37 1.47 -10.34 -12.19
N ALA A 38 2.48 -9.76 -12.86
CA ALA A 38 2.33 -9.19 -14.20
C ALA A 38 1.79 -10.22 -15.20
N GLY A 39 2.38 -11.43 -15.25
CA GLY A 39 1.90 -12.50 -16.12
C GLY A 39 0.52 -13.06 -15.74
N LEU A 40 0.12 -12.99 -14.46
CA LEU A 40 -1.24 -13.31 -14.04
C LEU A 40 -2.24 -12.24 -14.49
N ALA A 41 -1.86 -10.97 -14.42
CA ALA A 41 -2.67 -9.86 -14.91
C ALA A 41 -2.94 -9.99 -16.42
N GLU A 42 -1.91 -10.31 -17.22
CA GLU A 42 -2.07 -10.57 -18.66
C GLU A 42 -3.05 -11.73 -18.95
N ARG A 43 -3.01 -12.81 -18.14
CA ARG A 43 -3.97 -13.91 -18.30
C ARG A 43 -5.41 -13.47 -18.03
N PHE A 44 -5.61 -12.69 -16.97
CA PHE A 44 -6.94 -12.16 -16.67
C PHE A 44 -7.46 -11.20 -17.76
N ASP A 45 -6.58 -10.43 -18.40
CA ASP A 45 -6.97 -9.59 -19.55
C ASP A 45 -7.45 -10.45 -20.73
N GLN A 46 -6.74 -11.55 -21.01
CA GLN A 46 -7.11 -12.48 -22.09
C GLN A 46 -8.43 -13.20 -21.81
N GLU A 47 -8.67 -13.60 -20.56
CA GLU A 47 -9.95 -14.17 -20.13
C GLU A 47 -11.10 -13.19 -20.35
N LEU A 48 -10.93 -11.94 -19.89
CA LEU A 48 -11.93 -10.89 -20.08
C LEU A 48 -12.19 -10.61 -21.57
N LEU A 49 -11.15 -10.50 -22.39
CA LEU A 49 -11.29 -10.30 -23.84
C LEU A 49 -12.06 -11.42 -24.52
N ARG A 50 -11.85 -12.69 -24.11
CA ARG A 50 -12.60 -13.84 -24.61
C ARG A 50 -14.07 -13.75 -24.24
N GLU A 51 -14.37 -13.41 -22.98
CA GLU A 51 -15.74 -13.21 -22.51
C GLU A 51 -16.44 -12.09 -23.28
N LEU A 52 -15.77 -10.94 -23.46
CA LEU A 52 -16.30 -9.82 -24.22
C LEU A 52 -16.56 -10.18 -25.68
N GLY A 53 -15.67 -10.96 -26.30
CA GLY A 53 -15.85 -11.49 -27.65
C GLY A 53 -17.11 -12.34 -27.80
N ASN A 54 -17.44 -13.14 -26.78
CA ASN A 54 -18.63 -14.01 -26.76
C ASN A 54 -19.93 -13.24 -26.48
N THR A 55 -19.87 -12.08 -25.83
CA THR A 55 -21.04 -11.27 -25.43
C THR A 55 -21.41 -10.13 -26.38
N ARG A 56 -20.77 -10.04 -27.55
CA ARG A 56 -21.09 -9.04 -28.60
C ARG A 56 -22.53 -9.25 -29.11
N GLY A 57 -23.50 -8.66 -28.40
CA GLY A 57 -24.93 -8.75 -28.70
C GLY A 57 -25.89 -8.38 -27.56
N LEU A 58 -25.42 -8.21 -26.32
CA LEU A 58 -26.29 -8.08 -25.12
C LEU A 58 -26.53 -6.63 -24.60
N GLY A 59 -26.33 -5.59 -25.42
CA GLY A 59 -26.80 -4.23 -25.10
C GLY A 59 -26.20 -3.57 -23.85
N ARG A 60 -25.06 -4.06 -23.33
CA ARG A 60 -24.31 -3.39 -22.25
C ARG A 60 -23.37 -2.33 -22.84
N GLU A 61 -23.17 -1.24 -22.10
CA GLU A 61 -22.19 -0.18 -22.39
C GLU A 61 -20.87 -0.79 -22.94
N PRO A 62 -20.38 -0.36 -24.11
CA PRO A 62 -19.31 -1.07 -24.79
C PRO A 62 -17.98 -0.81 -24.09
N LEU A 63 -17.52 -1.79 -23.30
CA LEU A 63 -16.13 -1.84 -22.84
C LEU A 63 -15.20 -1.73 -24.05
N THR A 64 -14.16 -0.91 -23.94
CA THR A 64 -13.20 -0.76 -25.03
C THR A 64 -12.34 -2.02 -25.11
N PRO A 65 -12.05 -2.57 -26.30
CA PRO A 65 -11.23 -3.79 -26.41
C PRO A 65 -9.73 -3.53 -26.18
N ARG A 66 -9.37 -2.38 -25.61
CA ARG A 66 -7.97 -1.98 -25.40
C ARG A 66 -7.49 -2.52 -24.06
N ALA A 67 -6.72 -3.61 -24.10
CA ALA A 67 -6.08 -4.15 -22.91
C ALA A 67 -4.96 -3.23 -22.39
N PRO A 68 -4.72 -3.20 -21.06
CA PRO A 68 -3.54 -2.55 -20.50
C PRO A 68 -2.27 -3.29 -20.92
N ARG A 69 -1.14 -2.58 -20.95
CA ARG A 69 0.18 -3.18 -21.15
C ARG A 69 0.81 -3.49 -19.80
N HIS A 70 1.04 -4.76 -19.50
CA HIS A 70 1.75 -5.17 -18.28
C HIS A 70 3.26 -5.21 -18.50
N VAL A 71 4.00 -4.76 -17.49
CA VAL A 71 5.44 -4.61 -17.54
C VAL A 71 6.03 -5.08 -16.22
N ALA A 72 6.90 -6.08 -16.28
CA ALA A 72 7.71 -6.47 -15.13
C ALA A 72 8.87 -5.47 -14.97
N GLY A 73 8.94 -4.76 -13.84
CA GLY A 73 9.97 -3.75 -13.60
C GLY A 73 9.90 -3.14 -12.20
N ARG A 74 10.98 -2.52 -11.76
CA ARG A 74 11.01 -1.75 -10.51
C ARG A 74 11.23 -0.28 -10.81
N LEU A 75 10.56 0.58 -10.07
CA LEU A 75 10.85 2.01 -10.10
C LEU A 75 12.27 2.25 -9.57
N ASP A 76 13.10 2.99 -10.30
CA ASP A 76 14.36 3.48 -9.75
C ASP A 76 14.07 4.74 -8.92
N PRO A 77 14.27 4.73 -7.59
CA PRO A 77 14.04 5.92 -6.78
C PRO A 77 15.11 7.01 -7.03
N ALA A 78 16.30 6.65 -7.51
CA ALA A 78 17.42 7.57 -7.71
C ALA A 78 17.55 8.10 -9.14
N ALA A 79 16.93 7.45 -10.12
CA ALA A 79 17.18 7.78 -11.51
C ALA A 79 16.73 9.21 -11.89
N PRO A 80 17.58 9.96 -12.61
CA PRO A 80 17.19 11.22 -13.22
C PRO A 80 16.23 10.99 -14.40
N GLY A 81 15.44 12.02 -14.72
CA GLY A 81 14.44 11.98 -15.79
C GLY A 81 14.99 11.38 -17.09
N GLY A 82 14.37 10.28 -17.54
CA GLY A 82 14.77 9.52 -18.72
C GLY A 82 14.94 8.01 -18.47
N ASP A 83 15.31 7.61 -17.25
CA ASP A 83 15.46 6.20 -16.83
C ASP A 83 14.49 5.87 -15.70
N PHE A 84 13.23 5.55 -16.04
CA PHE A 84 12.18 5.38 -15.03
C PHE A 84 12.14 3.96 -14.41
N LEU A 85 12.55 2.93 -15.15
CA LEU A 85 12.43 1.53 -14.72
C LEU A 85 13.77 0.81 -14.70
N LEU A 86 14.04 0.14 -13.58
CA LEU A 86 15.01 -0.94 -13.50
C LEU A 86 14.36 -2.27 -13.91
N PRO A 87 15.14 -3.22 -14.42
CA PRO A 87 14.64 -4.58 -14.65
C PRO A 87 14.14 -5.23 -13.34
N PRO A 88 13.22 -6.22 -13.45
CA PRO A 88 12.78 -7.00 -12.31
C PRO A 88 13.96 -7.75 -11.66
N ASN A 89 13.84 -8.08 -10.38
CA ASN A 89 14.83 -8.90 -9.67
C ASN A 89 14.11 -10.07 -8.97
N PRO A 90 14.35 -11.33 -9.37
CA PRO A 90 15.30 -11.77 -10.41
C PRO A 90 14.91 -11.33 -11.83
N PRO A 91 15.87 -11.22 -12.78
CA PRO A 91 15.59 -10.90 -14.17
C PRO A 91 14.68 -11.97 -14.80
N GLY A 92 13.59 -11.54 -15.45
CA GLY A 92 12.72 -12.43 -16.22
C GLY A 92 13.25 -12.65 -17.65
N PRO A 93 12.73 -13.66 -18.38
CA PRO A 93 13.14 -13.96 -19.75
C PRO A 93 12.67 -12.93 -20.80
N GLY A 94 11.90 -11.91 -20.39
CA GLY A 94 11.36 -10.90 -21.28
C GLY A 94 12.37 -9.78 -21.60
N PRO A 95 12.18 -9.04 -22.71
CA PRO A 95 12.99 -7.87 -23.02
C PRO A 95 12.90 -6.82 -21.91
N ALA A 96 13.99 -6.07 -21.70
CA ALA A 96 14.00 -4.94 -20.76
C ALA A 96 12.86 -3.97 -21.11
N ALA A 97 12.06 -3.62 -20.10
CA ALA A 97 10.95 -2.72 -20.24
C ALA A 97 11.43 -1.35 -20.78
N ARG A 98 10.91 -0.94 -21.94
CA ARG A 98 11.07 0.46 -22.39
C ARG A 98 10.42 1.39 -21.37
N ASN A 99 11.09 2.51 -21.07
CA ASN A 99 10.58 3.52 -20.14
C ASN A 99 9.17 4.00 -20.58
N PRO A 100 8.13 3.81 -19.75
CA PRO A 100 6.76 4.22 -20.09
C PRO A 100 6.55 5.74 -20.14
N LEU A 101 7.49 6.52 -19.60
CA LEU A 101 7.52 7.98 -19.69
C LEU A 101 8.27 8.51 -20.91
N GLY A 102 8.90 7.64 -21.71
CA GLY A 102 9.78 8.02 -22.81
C GLY A 102 11.23 8.28 -22.38
N GLY A 103 12.01 8.94 -23.24
CA GLY A 103 13.40 9.31 -22.95
C GLY A 103 13.52 10.57 -22.07
N PRO A 104 14.72 11.15 -21.92
CA PRO A 104 14.95 12.36 -21.12
C PRO A 104 14.10 13.57 -21.54
N GLY A 105 13.63 13.61 -22.80
CA GLY A 105 12.72 14.63 -23.33
C GLY A 105 11.22 14.33 -23.15
N GLY A 106 10.85 13.25 -22.47
CA GLY A 106 9.48 12.73 -22.41
C GLY A 106 9.18 11.74 -23.54
N SER A 107 7.89 11.46 -23.77
CA SER A 107 7.49 10.58 -24.87
C SER A 107 7.69 11.27 -26.22
N GLU A 108 8.08 10.51 -27.24
CA GLU A 108 8.35 11.03 -28.60
C GLU A 108 7.15 11.74 -29.24
N ASP A 109 5.94 11.45 -28.77
CA ASP A 109 4.68 12.06 -29.20
C ASP A 109 4.24 13.27 -28.34
N GLY A 110 5.03 13.69 -27.34
CA GLY A 110 4.69 14.78 -26.43
C GLY A 110 3.50 14.48 -25.48
N GLY A 111 3.04 13.23 -25.45
CA GLY A 111 1.91 12.78 -24.66
C GLY A 111 2.15 12.90 -23.14
N ARG A 112 1.28 13.64 -22.46
CA ARG A 112 1.30 13.79 -21.00
C ARG A 112 0.77 12.56 -20.27
N VAL A 113 1.41 12.22 -19.15
CA VAL A 113 1.13 11.00 -18.37
C VAL A 113 0.52 11.32 -17.01
N LEU A 114 -0.44 10.50 -16.59
CA LEU A 114 -0.88 10.38 -15.20
C LEU A 114 -0.13 9.22 -14.54
N LEU A 115 0.60 9.49 -13.45
CA LEU A 115 1.13 8.43 -12.59
C LEU A 115 0.07 8.04 -11.55
N THR A 116 -0.12 6.74 -11.33
CA THR A 116 -0.95 6.25 -10.23
C THR A 116 -0.25 5.13 -9.47
N GLY A 117 -0.56 5.02 -8.18
CA GLY A 117 -0.10 3.94 -7.32
C GLY A 117 -1.04 3.79 -6.12
N LEU A 118 -2.02 2.91 -6.23
CA LEU A 118 -3.01 2.66 -5.15
C LEU A 118 -2.46 1.76 -4.03
N HIS A 119 -1.35 1.06 -4.30
CA HIS A 119 -0.62 0.28 -3.32
C HIS A 119 0.88 0.62 -3.36
N ALA A 120 1.20 1.92 -3.37
CA ALA A 120 2.56 2.40 -3.33
C ALA A 120 3.16 2.21 -1.92
N CYS A 121 3.60 1.00 -1.64
CA CYS A 121 4.05 0.59 -0.32
C CYS A 121 5.50 1.03 -0.05
N GLY A 122 5.77 1.50 1.18
CA GLY A 122 7.09 2.01 1.57
C GLY A 122 7.56 3.15 0.67
N ASP A 123 8.82 3.10 0.26
CA ASP A 123 9.50 4.15 -0.50
C ASP A 123 8.97 4.34 -1.94
N LEU A 124 8.07 3.47 -2.41
CA LEU A 124 7.47 3.62 -3.73
C LEU A 124 6.67 4.93 -3.85
N GLY A 125 5.95 5.33 -2.80
CA GLY A 125 5.20 6.58 -2.78
C GLY A 125 6.09 7.82 -2.94
N PRO A 126 7.06 8.04 -2.03
CA PRO A 126 8.06 9.11 -2.17
C PRO A 126 8.75 9.12 -3.53
N ALA A 127 9.16 7.96 -4.05
CA ALA A 127 9.79 7.86 -5.36
C ALA A 127 8.86 8.35 -6.49
N LEU A 128 7.58 7.99 -6.48
CA LEU A 128 6.60 8.50 -7.45
C LEU A 128 6.45 10.02 -7.39
N LEU A 129 6.43 10.60 -6.20
CA LEU A 129 6.34 12.04 -6.02
C LEU A 129 7.59 12.76 -6.52
N CYS A 130 8.78 12.18 -6.28
CA CYS A 130 10.03 12.72 -6.82
C CYS A 130 10.07 12.63 -8.36
N HIS A 131 9.60 11.53 -8.94
CA HIS A 131 9.48 11.39 -10.40
C HIS A 131 8.50 12.41 -10.99
N PHE A 132 7.32 12.58 -10.36
CA PHE A 132 6.37 13.62 -10.75
C PHE A 132 7.02 15.01 -10.72
N ALA A 133 7.73 15.35 -9.65
CA ALA A 133 8.37 16.64 -9.49
C ALA A 133 9.43 16.89 -10.59
N ARG A 134 10.27 15.88 -10.86
CA ARG A 134 11.42 15.98 -11.77
C ARG A 134 11.07 15.82 -13.26
N SER A 135 9.95 15.16 -13.59
CA SER A 135 9.61 14.82 -14.98
C SER A 135 8.50 15.71 -15.54
N PRO A 136 8.79 16.56 -16.55
CA PRO A 136 7.78 17.38 -17.23
C PRO A 136 6.72 16.56 -17.98
N ALA A 137 7.05 15.32 -18.36
CA ALA A 137 6.13 14.40 -19.04
C ALA A 137 4.98 13.94 -18.13
N VAL A 138 5.18 13.98 -16.80
CA VAL A 138 4.14 13.64 -15.83
C VAL A 138 3.32 14.87 -15.51
N ALA A 139 2.07 14.88 -15.94
CA ALA A 139 1.16 15.99 -15.75
C ALA A 139 0.45 15.97 -14.40
N ALA A 140 0.22 14.77 -13.87
CA ALA A 140 -0.44 14.56 -12.59
C ALA A 140 -0.06 13.23 -11.95
N VAL A 141 -0.29 13.13 -10.65
CA VAL A 141 -0.12 11.92 -9.85
C VAL A 141 -1.34 11.72 -8.95
N ALA A 142 -1.77 10.46 -8.81
CA ALA A 142 -2.76 10.02 -7.81
C ALA A 142 -2.16 8.87 -7.00
N LEU A 143 -2.05 9.04 -5.68
CA LEU A 143 -1.25 8.17 -4.83
C LEU A 143 -2.02 7.78 -3.57
N ALA A 144 -2.13 6.48 -3.29
CA ALA A 144 -2.60 5.96 -2.02
C ALA A 144 -1.49 5.17 -1.32
N GLY A 145 -1.14 5.58 -0.10
CA GLY A 145 -0.14 4.90 0.73
C GLY A 145 -0.72 3.66 1.43
N CYS A 146 0.09 2.60 1.57
CA CYS A 146 -0.38 1.33 2.17
C CYS A 146 0.49 0.74 3.28
N CYS A 147 1.82 0.85 3.21
CA CYS A 147 2.75 0.17 4.12
C CYS A 147 3.81 1.14 4.63
N TYR A 148 3.45 2.03 5.55
CA TYR A 148 4.36 3.06 6.04
C TYR A 148 5.52 2.51 6.88
N MET A 149 5.36 1.33 7.50
CA MET A 149 6.45 0.64 8.21
C MET A 149 7.61 0.24 7.29
N LYS A 150 7.40 0.21 5.97
CA LYS A 150 8.43 -0.04 4.96
C LYS A 150 9.14 1.23 4.48
N LEU A 151 8.77 2.41 4.98
CA LEU A 151 9.47 3.65 4.64
C LEU A 151 10.90 3.62 5.21
N SER A 152 11.87 4.09 4.44
CA SER A 152 13.18 4.41 4.97
C SER A 152 13.13 5.69 5.81
N THR A 153 13.81 5.70 6.95
CA THR A 153 13.92 6.87 7.85
C THR A 153 15.36 7.25 8.15
N ALA A 154 16.31 6.50 7.58
CA ALA A 154 17.73 6.78 7.66
C ALA A 154 18.23 7.19 6.26
N PRO A 155 19.31 7.98 6.17
CA PRO A 155 19.90 8.34 4.89
C PRO A 155 20.15 7.11 4.01
N GLN A 156 19.70 7.21 2.76
CA GLN A 156 19.89 6.17 1.74
C GLN A 156 21.17 6.40 0.96
N ALA A 157 21.45 5.54 -0.02
CA ALA A 157 22.51 5.77 -1.00
C ALA A 157 22.35 7.14 -1.69
N PRO A 158 23.45 7.79 -2.11
CA PRO A 158 23.39 9.08 -2.80
C PRO A 158 22.40 9.07 -3.97
N GLY A 159 21.52 10.07 -4.04
CA GLY A 159 20.51 10.21 -5.10
C GLY A 159 19.16 9.57 -4.78
N CYS A 160 19.08 8.62 -3.83
CA CYS A 160 17.81 8.04 -3.39
C CYS A 160 17.07 9.01 -2.46
N PRO A 161 15.80 9.37 -2.75
CA PRO A 161 14.98 10.16 -1.84
C PRO A 161 14.75 9.40 -0.53
N LEU A 162 14.70 10.13 0.58
CA LEU A 162 14.33 9.56 1.86
C LEU A 162 12.86 9.12 1.83
N GLY A 163 12.56 7.99 2.46
CA GLY A 163 11.20 7.52 2.63
C GLY A 163 10.38 8.46 3.51
N TYR A 164 10.90 8.88 4.67
CA TYR A 164 10.29 9.86 5.57
C TYR A 164 11.33 10.51 6.50
N PRO A 165 11.25 11.83 6.76
CA PRO A 165 10.38 12.80 6.10
C PRO A 165 10.88 13.12 4.67
N LEU A 166 9.98 13.60 3.82
CA LEU A 166 10.29 14.01 2.45
C LEU A 166 10.26 15.53 2.29
N SER A 167 9.42 16.23 3.05
CA SER A 167 9.35 17.69 3.07
C SER A 167 10.40 18.31 3.98
N ALA A 168 10.90 19.48 3.59
CA ALA A 168 11.78 20.27 4.45
C ALA A 168 11.02 20.75 5.71
N SER A 169 9.73 21.06 5.57
CA SER A 169 8.86 21.52 6.64
C SER A 169 8.74 20.50 7.78
N VAL A 170 8.47 19.22 7.47
CA VAL A 170 8.37 18.18 8.51
C VAL A 170 9.74 17.81 9.05
N ALA A 171 10.79 17.82 8.22
CA ALA A 171 12.16 17.59 8.67
C ALA A 171 12.63 18.63 9.71
N ALA A 172 12.12 19.86 9.65
CA ALA A 172 12.43 20.92 10.60
C ALA A 172 11.66 20.81 11.94
N LEU A 173 10.63 19.97 12.04
CA LEU A 173 9.84 19.84 13.26
C LEU A 173 10.62 19.07 14.35
N PRO A 174 10.68 19.57 15.60
CA PRO A 174 11.29 18.82 16.69
C PRO A 174 10.47 17.54 16.96
N GLY A 175 11.16 16.40 17.09
CA GLY A 175 10.53 15.11 17.38
C GLY A 175 9.73 14.52 16.22
N HIS A 176 9.96 14.94 14.97
CA HIS A 176 9.27 14.38 13.80
C HIS A 176 9.54 12.88 13.56
N GLN A 177 10.51 12.26 14.24
CA GLN A 177 10.94 10.91 13.94
C GLN A 177 9.86 9.87 14.27
N LEU A 178 9.60 8.97 13.32
CA LEU A 178 8.62 7.90 13.49
C LEU A 178 9.30 6.53 13.61
N SER A 179 9.10 5.88 14.75
CA SER A 179 9.56 4.50 14.97
C SER A 179 8.89 3.53 13.99
N TYR A 180 9.48 2.34 13.80
CA TYR A 180 8.85 1.27 13.02
C TYR A 180 7.41 1.00 13.49
N ARG A 181 7.19 0.94 14.81
CA ARG A 181 5.88 0.67 15.42
C ARG A 181 4.88 1.79 15.19
N ALA A 182 5.31 3.06 15.22
CA ALA A 182 4.42 4.17 14.89
C ALA A 182 3.95 4.08 13.43
N ARG A 183 4.88 3.80 12.51
CA ARG A 183 4.57 3.66 11.07
C ARG A 183 3.75 2.41 10.76
N GLU A 184 3.96 1.32 11.49
CA GLU A 184 3.10 0.14 11.44
C GLU A 184 1.70 0.45 11.96
N ALA A 185 1.59 1.19 13.07
CA ALA A 185 0.30 1.58 13.64
C ALA A 185 -0.54 2.40 12.67
N ALA A 186 0.10 3.33 11.94
CA ALA A 186 -0.49 4.09 10.84
C ALA A 186 -1.02 3.21 9.69
N CYS A 187 -0.86 1.88 9.76
CA CYS A 187 -1.43 0.93 8.80
C CYS A 187 -2.66 0.18 9.26
N HIS A 188 -3.16 0.47 10.45
CA HIS A 188 -4.37 -0.14 10.95
C HIS A 188 -5.63 0.61 10.55
N ALA A 189 -6.73 -0.15 10.49
CA ALA A 189 -8.07 0.34 10.21
C ALA A 189 -8.82 0.57 11.52
N LEU A 190 -9.04 1.83 11.89
CA LEU A 190 -9.71 2.19 13.14
C LEU A 190 -11.15 1.68 13.17
N GLU A 191 -11.87 1.84 12.06
CA GLU A 191 -13.28 1.46 11.91
C GLU A 191 -13.47 -0.06 12.04
N GLU A 192 -12.56 -0.84 11.44
CA GLU A 192 -12.60 -2.30 11.58
C GLU A 192 -12.31 -2.73 13.02
N TYR A 193 -11.35 -2.05 13.68
CA TYR A 193 -11.02 -2.34 15.07
C TYR A 193 -12.15 -1.97 16.03
N GLU A 194 -12.81 -0.83 15.82
CA GLU A 194 -14.00 -0.40 16.57
C GLU A 194 -15.11 -1.44 16.47
N GLY A 195 -15.37 -1.97 15.26
CA GLY A 195 -16.34 -3.05 15.06
C GLY A 195 -15.99 -4.31 15.86
N ARG A 196 -14.71 -4.69 15.91
CA ARG A 196 -14.24 -5.83 16.69
C ARG A 196 -14.41 -5.62 18.20
N LEU A 197 -14.16 -4.41 18.70
CA LEU A 197 -14.37 -4.05 20.11
C LEU A 197 -15.85 -4.14 20.49
N ARG A 198 -16.74 -3.49 19.73
CA ARG A 198 -18.19 -3.52 19.99
C ARG A 198 -18.77 -4.93 19.94
N GLY A 199 -18.29 -5.75 18.99
CA GLY A 199 -18.76 -7.12 18.80
C GLY A 199 -18.14 -8.17 19.73
N GLY A 200 -17.24 -7.78 20.65
CA GLY A 200 -16.55 -8.75 21.52
C GLY A 200 -15.76 -9.82 20.76
N SER A 201 -15.16 -9.44 19.62
CA SER A 201 -14.62 -10.39 18.66
C SER A 201 -13.54 -11.28 19.26
N ALA A 202 -13.61 -12.59 18.93
CA ALA A 202 -12.57 -13.56 19.24
C ALA A 202 -11.17 -13.16 18.74
N HIS A 203 -11.11 -12.30 17.71
CA HIS A 203 -9.87 -11.76 17.17
C HIS A 203 -9.10 -10.89 18.17
N LEU A 204 -9.78 -10.28 19.14
CA LEU A 204 -9.11 -9.52 20.20
C LEU A 204 -8.25 -10.43 21.09
N ARG A 205 -8.65 -11.70 21.26
CA ARG A 205 -7.89 -12.71 22.01
C ARG A 205 -6.60 -13.11 21.31
N ALA A 206 -6.58 -13.08 19.97
CA ALA A 206 -5.38 -13.45 19.21
C ALA A 206 -4.18 -12.55 19.53
N HIS A 207 -4.39 -11.28 19.85
CA HIS A 207 -3.31 -10.39 20.28
C HIS A 207 -2.74 -10.78 21.64
N CYS A 208 -3.59 -11.17 22.59
CA CYS A 208 -3.16 -11.73 23.87
C CYS A 208 -2.40 -13.04 23.67
N TYR A 209 -2.93 -13.97 22.87
CA TYR A 209 -2.24 -15.22 22.54
C TYR A 209 -0.87 -14.98 21.90
N ARG A 210 -0.76 -14.01 20.98
CA ARG A 210 0.53 -13.64 20.38
C ARG A 210 1.51 -13.09 21.41
N ALA A 211 1.05 -12.30 22.38
CA ALA A 211 1.87 -11.74 23.45
C ALA A 211 2.35 -12.81 24.45
N VAL A 212 1.46 -13.74 24.84
CA VAL A 212 1.83 -14.88 25.69
C VAL A 212 2.83 -15.79 24.97
N LEU A 213 2.57 -16.11 23.70
CA LEU A 213 3.49 -16.90 22.87
C LEU A 213 4.87 -16.23 22.74
N GLU A 214 4.95 -14.91 22.55
CA GLU A 214 6.22 -14.18 22.53
C GLU A 214 6.99 -14.36 23.84
N SER A 215 6.29 -14.32 24.97
CA SER A 215 6.92 -14.42 26.29
C SER A 215 7.48 -15.83 26.52
N LEU A 216 6.76 -16.86 26.09
CA LEU A 216 7.23 -18.24 26.14
C LEU A 216 8.45 -18.46 25.22
N ILE A 217 8.42 -17.93 23.99
CA ILE A 217 9.54 -18.01 23.06
C ILE A 217 10.78 -17.34 23.65
N ARG A 218 10.62 -16.14 24.23
CA ARG A 218 11.73 -15.40 24.84
C ARG A 218 12.27 -16.05 26.10
N ALA A 219 11.42 -16.74 26.86
CA ALA A 219 11.84 -17.51 28.02
C ALA A 219 12.66 -18.74 27.62
N ALA A 220 12.27 -19.42 26.54
CA ALA A 220 13.01 -20.56 25.99
C ALA A 220 14.31 -20.15 25.26
N ASP A 221 14.28 -19.02 24.55
CA ASP A 221 15.41 -18.48 23.80
C ASP A 221 15.36 -16.93 23.78
N PRO A 222 16.16 -16.26 24.63
CA PRO A 222 16.17 -14.80 24.72
C PRO A 222 16.58 -14.07 23.43
N GLY A 223 17.23 -14.77 22.49
CA GLY A 223 17.64 -14.25 21.18
C GLY A 223 16.50 -14.20 20.16
N LYS A 224 15.45 -15.01 20.34
CA LYS A 224 14.27 -15.01 19.47
C LYS A 224 13.27 -13.94 19.90
N ARG A 225 13.16 -12.89 19.09
CA ARG A 225 12.24 -11.75 19.34
C ARG A 225 11.59 -11.29 18.06
N HIS A 226 10.36 -10.79 18.19
CA HIS A 226 9.59 -10.16 17.11
C HIS A 226 9.46 -11.03 15.85
N LEU A 227 9.39 -12.35 16.02
CA LEU A 227 9.24 -13.28 14.91
C LEU A 227 7.88 -13.10 14.23
N GLY A 228 7.88 -13.12 12.90
CA GLY A 228 6.68 -13.01 12.05
C GLY A 228 5.87 -14.30 12.01
N LEU A 229 5.39 -14.77 13.17
CA LEU A 229 4.67 -16.04 13.29
C LEU A 229 3.25 -15.91 12.76
N GLN A 230 2.83 -16.85 11.91
CA GLN A 230 1.50 -16.91 11.31
C GLN A 230 0.87 -18.28 11.58
N PRO A 231 0.21 -18.49 12.74
CA PRO A 231 -0.34 -19.80 13.14
C PRO A 231 -1.59 -20.26 12.35
N GLY A 232 -1.76 -19.81 11.11
CA GLY A 232 -2.87 -20.17 10.22
C GLY A 232 -4.12 -19.27 10.30
N ARG A 233 -5.05 -19.45 9.35
CA ARG A 233 -6.18 -18.53 9.08
C ARG A 233 -7.27 -18.49 10.15
N LYS A 234 -7.40 -19.52 11.00
CA LYS A 234 -8.45 -19.62 12.04
C LYS A 234 -7.90 -19.54 13.46
N ALA A 235 -6.74 -18.93 13.63
CA ALA A 235 -6.04 -18.87 14.91
C ALA A 235 -6.88 -18.24 16.05
N HIS A 236 -7.78 -17.32 15.74
CA HIS A 236 -8.70 -16.68 16.69
C HIS A 236 -9.76 -17.62 17.30
N ALA A 237 -10.03 -18.76 16.64
CA ALA A 237 -11.01 -19.76 17.09
C ALA A 237 -10.38 -20.86 17.95
N LEU A 238 -9.05 -20.87 18.09
CA LEU A 238 -8.31 -21.89 18.82
C LEU A 238 -8.29 -21.62 20.33
N SER A 239 -8.05 -22.66 21.11
CA SER A 239 -7.52 -22.47 22.48
C SER A 239 -6.08 -21.94 22.43
N PHE A 240 -5.60 -21.36 23.52
CA PHE A 240 -4.21 -20.90 23.58
C PHE A 240 -3.22 -22.06 23.35
N GLN A 241 -3.48 -23.23 23.94
CA GLN A 241 -2.64 -24.41 23.77
C GLN A 241 -2.51 -24.81 22.29
N GLN A 242 -3.65 -24.92 21.58
CA GLN A 242 -3.66 -25.20 20.14
C GLN A 242 -2.93 -24.12 19.34
N TYR A 243 -3.14 -22.85 19.67
CA TYR A 243 -2.44 -21.73 19.05
C TYR A 243 -0.92 -21.83 19.23
N ALA A 244 -0.46 -22.16 20.45
CA ALA A 244 0.96 -22.30 20.76
C ALA A 244 1.59 -23.53 20.10
N HIS A 245 0.87 -24.65 19.99
CA HIS A 245 1.33 -25.84 19.25
C HIS A 245 1.59 -25.53 17.77
N LEU A 246 0.84 -24.60 17.17
CA LEU A 246 1.10 -24.14 15.80
C LEU A 246 2.20 -23.07 15.74
N GLY A 247 2.31 -22.21 16.76
CA GLY A 247 3.23 -21.08 16.78
C GLY A 247 4.68 -21.41 17.16
N LEU A 248 4.90 -22.32 18.12
CA LEU A 248 6.24 -22.67 18.60
C LEU A 248 7.13 -23.33 17.54
N PRO A 249 6.63 -24.26 16.70
CA PRO A 249 7.44 -24.85 15.62
C PRO A 249 7.91 -23.80 14.61
N LEU A 250 7.11 -22.76 14.35
CA LEU A 250 7.49 -21.64 13.49
C LEU A 250 8.63 -20.79 14.08
N ALA A 251 8.83 -20.86 15.40
CA ALA A 251 9.98 -20.29 16.11
C ALA A 251 11.13 -21.30 16.30
N GLY A 252 11.03 -22.50 15.72
CA GLY A 252 12.01 -23.58 15.89
C GLY A 252 12.08 -24.09 17.33
N LEU A 253 10.95 -24.13 18.03
CA LEU A 253 10.83 -24.67 19.39
C LEU A 253 9.85 -25.84 19.41
N ASP A 254 10.16 -26.86 20.20
CA ASP A 254 9.28 -28.01 20.41
C ASP A 254 8.21 -27.68 21.47
N PRO A 255 6.90 -27.73 21.12
CA PRO A 255 5.82 -27.52 22.08
C PRO A 255 5.88 -28.43 23.31
N ALA A 256 6.40 -29.66 23.19
CA ALA A 256 6.50 -30.59 24.31
C ALA A 256 7.50 -30.13 25.40
N GLN A 257 8.43 -29.24 25.04
CA GLN A 257 9.46 -28.72 25.94
C GLN A 257 9.06 -27.40 26.60
N VAL A 258 7.92 -26.81 26.21
CA VAL A 258 7.46 -25.51 26.71
C VAL A 258 6.25 -25.73 27.63
N PRO A 259 6.25 -25.20 28.87
CA PRO A 259 5.17 -25.42 29.82
C PRO A 259 3.93 -24.56 29.51
N LEU A 260 3.10 -25.04 28.57
CA LEU A 260 1.91 -24.33 28.07
C LEU A 260 0.77 -24.21 29.09
N ASP A 261 0.62 -25.18 30.00
CA ASP A 261 -0.49 -25.23 30.96
C ASP A 261 -0.07 -24.80 32.38
N SER A 262 0.93 -23.92 32.48
CA SER A 262 1.42 -23.41 33.77
C SER A 262 0.50 -22.32 34.34
N GLY A 263 0.44 -22.21 35.67
CA GLY A 263 -0.29 -21.11 36.34
C GLY A 263 0.19 -19.72 35.90
N ALA A 264 1.46 -19.59 35.51
CA ALA A 264 2.01 -18.37 34.92
C ALA A 264 1.36 -18.02 33.57
N VAL A 265 1.16 -19.01 32.69
CA VAL A 265 0.44 -18.81 31.41
C VAL A 265 -1.01 -18.42 31.67
N GLY A 266 -1.69 -19.07 32.62
CA GLY A 266 -3.05 -18.72 33.03
C GLY A 266 -3.15 -17.25 33.46
N ALA A 267 -2.29 -16.81 34.38
CA ALA A 267 -2.24 -15.43 34.84
C ALA A 267 -1.98 -14.43 33.69
N MET A 268 -1.11 -14.76 32.73
CA MET A 268 -0.89 -13.90 31.57
C MET A 268 -2.11 -13.78 30.64
N LEU A 269 -2.90 -14.85 30.50
CA LEU A 269 -4.12 -14.85 29.69
C LEU A 269 -5.24 -14.04 30.36
N GLU A 270 -5.31 -14.00 31.69
CA GLU A 270 -6.24 -13.15 32.45
C GLU A 270 -5.98 -11.64 32.20
N GLU A 271 -4.75 -11.29 31.84
CA GLU A 271 -4.34 -9.92 31.47
C GLU A 271 -4.73 -9.51 30.04
N GLN A 272 -5.58 -10.28 29.37
CA GLN A 272 -6.08 -9.97 28.03
C GLN A 272 -6.63 -8.54 27.92
N HIS A 273 -7.33 -8.06 28.94
CA HIS A 273 -7.90 -6.71 28.96
C HIS A 273 -6.82 -5.61 28.84
N LYS A 274 -5.64 -5.81 29.43
CA LYS A 274 -4.51 -4.88 29.30
C LYS A 274 -3.94 -4.86 27.88
N VAL A 275 -3.87 -6.02 27.23
CA VAL A 275 -3.44 -6.11 25.82
C VAL A 275 -4.43 -5.40 24.91
N VAL A 276 -5.74 -5.58 25.13
CA VAL A 276 -6.78 -4.88 24.38
C VAL A 276 -6.69 -3.37 24.61
N ALA A 277 -6.51 -2.92 25.85
CA ALA A 277 -6.34 -1.50 26.16
C ALA A 277 -5.11 -0.92 25.46
N PHE A 278 -3.97 -1.61 25.50
CA PHE A 278 -2.75 -1.21 24.80
C PHE A 278 -2.95 -1.10 23.29
N CYS A 279 -3.56 -2.11 22.66
CA CYS A 279 -3.87 -2.07 21.23
C CYS A 279 -4.83 -0.92 20.90
N THR A 280 -5.84 -0.68 21.73
CA THR A 280 -6.81 0.41 21.54
C THR A 280 -6.12 1.78 21.58
N LEU A 281 -5.24 2.01 22.55
CA LEU A 281 -4.45 3.25 22.61
C LEU A 281 -3.58 3.44 21.35
N GLY A 282 -2.95 2.37 20.85
CA GLY A 282 -2.20 2.42 19.60
C GLY A 282 -3.07 2.78 18.39
N GLN A 283 -4.28 2.22 18.31
CA GLN A 283 -5.25 2.51 17.24
C GLN A 283 -5.76 3.95 17.31
N LEU A 284 -5.96 4.52 18.50
CA LEU A 284 -6.36 5.92 18.66
C LEU A 284 -5.28 6.90 18.17
N LEU A 285 -4.01 6.52 18.28
CA LEU A 285 -2.88 7.33 17.82
C LEU A 285 -2.56 7.13 16.33
N ALA A 286 -2.98 6.01 15.73
CA ALA A 286 -2.68 5.65 14.35
C ALA A 286 -3.08 6.73 13.33
N PRO A 287 -4.28 7.34 13.37
CA PRO A 287 -4.67 8.39 12.43
C PRO A 287 -3.77 9.63 12.49
N ALA A 288 -3.26 9.98 13.68
CA ALA A 288 -2.34 11.12 13.82
C ALA A 288 -1.01 10.84 13.12
N VAL A 289 -0.49 9.61 13.24
CA VAL A 289 0.75 9.20 12.56
C VAL A 289 0.55 9.13 11.05
N GLU A 290 -0.55 8.55 10.56
CA GLU A 290 -0.87 8.55 9.13
C GLU A 290 -1.01 9.97 8.58
N THR A 291 -1.74 10.84 9.30
CA THR A 291 -1.92 12.24 8.90
C THR A 291 -0.59 12.97 8.79
N LEU A 292 0.35 12.76 9.73
CA LEU A 292 1.68 13.36 9.65
C LEU A 292 2.45 12.91 8.39
N ILE A 293 2.36 11.63 8.03
CA ILE A 293 3.00 11.10 6.82
C ILE A 293 2.35 11.68 5.56
N LEU A 294 1.02 11.76 5.51
CA LEU A 294 0.29 12.32 4.37
C LEU A 294 0.55 13.81 4.21
N LEU A 295 0.59 14.57 5.31
CA LEU A 295 0.94 15.99 5.31
C LEU A 295 2.39 16.22 4.88
N ASP A 296 3.33 15.36 5.28
CA ASP A 296 4.71 15.40 4.79
C ASP A 296 4.76 15.30 3.25
N ARG A 297 3.96 14.43 2.64
CA ARG A 297 3.87 14.35 1.17
C ARG A 297 3.23 15.57 0.53
N LEU A 298 2.14 16.06 1.13
CA LEU A 298 1.44 17.24 0.65
C LEU A 298 2.35 18.47 0.69
N LEU A 299 3.07 18.66 1.80
CA LEU A 299 4.01 19.76 2.00
C LEU A 299 5.17 19.68 1.02
N TYR A 300 5.75 18.49 0.81
CA TYR A 300 6.80 18.30 -0.20
C TYR A 300 6.35 18.80 -1.58
N LEU A 301 5.12 18.47 -2.01
CA LEU A 301 4.61 18.91 -3.30
C LEU A 301 4.35 20.42 -3.36
N ARG A 302 3.90 21.02 -2.25
CA ARG A 302 3.70 22.48 -2.15
C ARG A 302 5.03 23.24 -2.17
N GLU A 303 6.05 22.72 -1.49
CA GLU A 303 7.41 23.27 -1.50
C GLU A 303 7.98 23.32 -2.91
N GLN A 304 7.59 22.37 -3.78
CA GLN A 304 7.95 22.33 -5.19
C GLN A 304 7.02 23.16 -6.11
N GLY A 305 6.00 23.84 -5.54
CA GLY A 305 5.08 24.70 -6.28
C GLY A 305 3.94 23.99 -7.02
N PHE A 306 3.65 22.72 -6.71
CA PHE A 306 2.56 21.99 -7.35
C PHE A 306 1.20 22.22 -6.69
N HIS A 307 0.13 22.05 -7.46
CA HIS A 307 -1.23 21.99 -6.94
C HIS A 307 -1.49 20.58 -6.42
N CYS A 308 -1.82 20.44 -5.14
CA CYS A 308 -2.04 19.15 -4.49
C CYS A 308 -3.18 19.20 -3.47
N ALA A 309 -3.82 18.05 -3.26
CA ALA A 309 -4.88 17.84 -2.28
C ALA A 309 -4.86 16.41 -1.74
N LEU A 310 -5.33 16.22 -0.51
CA LEU A 310 -5.69 14.93 0.04
C LEU A 310 -7.20 14.77 -0.08
N VAL A 311 -7.64 13.70 -0.75
CA VAL A 311 -9.04 13.44 -1.07
C VAL A 311 -9.49 12.16 -0.37
N PRO A 312 -10.55 12.20 0.48
CA PRO A 312 -11.13 11.00 1.08
C PRO A 312 -12.02 10.29 0.05
N LEU A 313 -11.40 9.48 -0.82
CA LEU A 313 -12.08 8.89 -1.98
C LEU A 313 -12.91 7.64 -1.63
N PHE A 314 -12.50 6.89 -0.61
CA PHE A 314 -13.15 5.61 -0.27
C PHE A 314 -13.86 5.68 1.09
N ASN A 315 -14.91 4.87 1.27
CA ASN A 315 -15.43 4.64 2.61
C ASN A 315 -14.37 3.84 3.42
N PRO A 316 -13.93 4.34 4.59
CA PRO A 316 -12.88 3.70 5.37
C PRO A 316 -13.27 2.29 5.87
N ARG A 317 -14.57 1.95 5.90
CA ARG A 317 -15.05 0.59 6.20
C ARG A 317 -14.82 -0.41 5.06
N PHE A 318 -14.77 0.05 3.81
CA PHE A 318 -14.47 -0.80 2.65
C PHE A 318 -12.98 -0.82 2.35
N SER A 319 -12.33 0.34 2.38
CA SER A 319 -10.89 0.48 2.23
C SER A 319 -10.37 1.43 3.30
N PRO A 320 -9.65 0.94 4.31
CA PRO A 320 -9.08 1.81 5.34
C PRO A 320 -8.02 2.76 4.79
N ARG A 321 -7.56 2.54 3.55
CA ARG A 321 -6.72 3.46 2.79
C ARG A 321 -7.59 4.38 1.94
N ASN A 322 -8.35 5.23 2.61
CA ASN A 322 -9.33 6.09 1.99
C ASN A 322 -8.78 7.43 1.49
N LEU A 323 -7.66 7.90 2.03
CA LEU A 323 -7.05 9.17 1.63
C LEU A 323 -6.12 9.00 0.43
N VAL A 324 -6.47 9.65 -0.68
CA VAL A 324 -5.67 9.69 -1.90
C VAL A 324 -5.03 11.06 -2.04
N LEU A 325 -3.70 11.09 -2.16
CA LEU A 325 -2.96 12.29 -2.51
C LEU A 325 -3.03 12.50 -4.03
N VAL A 326 -3.61 13.62 -4.45
CA VAL A 326 -3.67 14.01 -5.86
C VAL A 326 -2.82 15.25 -6.05
N ALA A 327 -2.02 15.28 -7.11
CA ALA A 327 -1.31 16.49 -7.51
C ALA A 327 -1.20 16.65 -9.02
N ALA A 328 -1.14 17.90 -9.47
CA ALA A 328 -1.08 18.24 -10.88
C ALA A 328 -0.25 19.51 -11.13
N ARG A 329 0.24 19.63 -12.36
CA ARG A 329 0.93 20.84 -12.85
C ARG A 329 -0.03 21.97 -13.21
N THR A 330 -1.32 21.71 -13.29
CA THR A 330 -2.39 22.70 -13.51
C THR A 330 -3.31 22.76 -12.30
N PRO A 331 -4.08 23.85 -12.10
CA PRO A 331 -5.00 23.97 -10.98
C PRO A 331 -5.95 22.77 -10.84
N LEU A 332 -6.11 22.29 -9.60
CA LEU A 332 -6.95 21.12 -9.29
C LEU A 332 -8.45 21.39 -9.32
N ALA A 333 -8.89 22.65 -9.23
CA ALA A 333 -10.30 23.01 -9.21
C ALA A 333 -11.06 22.44 -10.43
N THR A 334 -10.45 22.46 -11.61
CA THR A 334 -11.03 21.86 -12.83
C THR A 334 -11.02 20.33 -12.80
N ALA A 335 -10.13 19.70 -12.04
CA ALA A 335 -9.95 18.25 -11.99
C ALA A 335 -10.77 17.57 -10.90
N LEU A 336 -11.08 18.26 -9.79
CA LEU A 336 -11.77 17.70 -8.63
C LEU A 336 -13.26 18.07 -8.55
N ALA A 337 -13.74 19.03 -9.36
CA ALA A 337 -15.13 19.50 -9.35
C ALA A 337 -16.21 18.41 -9.62
N GLY A 338 -15.82 17.22 -10.08
CA GLY A 338 -16.73 16.09 -10.28
C GLY A 338 -16.93 15.20 -9.05
N LEU A 339 -16.03 15.24 -8.07
CA LEU A 339 -16.04 14.32 -6.92
C LEU A 339 -17.13 14.66 -5.89
N ASP A 340 -17.54 15.93 -5.80
CA ASP A 340 -18.59 16.34 -4.88
C ASP A 340 -19.96 15.74 -5.28
N LYS A 341 -20.19 15.47 -6.57
CA LYS A 341 -21.46 14.94 -7.09
C LYS A 341 -21.68 13.47 -6.75
N ASP A 342 -20.62 12.65 -6.73
CA ASP A 342 -20.73 11.21 -6.47
C ASP A 342 -20.89 10.88 -4.97
N SER A 343 -20.69 11.86 -4.09
CA SER A 343 -20.83 11.70 -2.63
C SER A 343 -22.27 11.80 -2.14
N GLU A 344 -23.17 12.41 -2.91
CA GLU A 344 -24.59 12.57 -2.56
C GLU A 344 -25.46 11.35 -2.95
N ASP A 345 -25.04 10.57 -3.95
CA ASP A 345 -25.81 9.41 -4.46
C ASP A 345 -25.53 8.09 -3.70
N GLY A 346 -24.59 8.09 -2.74
CA GLY A 346 -24.13 6.89 -2.02
C GLY A 346 -24.82 6.60 -0.68
N ASP A 347 -25.73 7.47 -0.22
CA ASP A 347 -26.41 7.37 1.09
C ASP A 347 -27.93 7.08 0.96
N SER A 348 -28.34 6.50 -0.18
CA SER A 348 -29.73 6.04 -0.44
C SER A 348 -29.89 4.53 -0.28
#